data_AF-A0A7J3LKT1-F1
#
_entry.id   AF-A0A7J3LKT1-F1
#
_cell.length_a   1.000
_cell.length_b   1.000
_cell.length_c   1.000
_cell.angle_alpha   90.00
_cell.angle_beta   90.00
_cell.angle_gamma   90.00
#
_symmetry.space_group_name_H-M   'P 1'
#
loop_
_entity.id
_entity.type
_entity.pdbx_description
1 polymer ?
#
loop_
_entity_poly.entity_id
_entity_poly.type
_entity_poly.pdbx_seq_one_letter_code
_entity_poly.pdbx_strand_id
1 'polypeptide(L)'
;MHNLYKAASIPREKQFKGDIMGVVGFSLTRIKAQRFEIPGKGIKITNDASIMDVQEVMVSFGKEKQPTLRFKFHYKSDYEPKIAEIELLGEVMYLQDPKKLKEIEAHWKKNKSLPADIAPAIMNPIVSKCSVKTITLAEELNIPSPIPLPKVQPKK
;
A
#
# COMPACT_ATOMS: atom_id res chain seq x y z
N MET A 1 -41.23 30.29 12.64
CA MET A 1 -40.48 29.02 12.72
C MET A 1 -39.57 28.95 11.51
N HIS A 2 -38.26 28.95 11.76
CA HIS A 2 -37.20 29.02 10.76
C HIS A 2 -37.07 27.71 9.98
N ASN A 3 -37.23 27.76 8.66
CA ASN A 3 -36.98 26.63 7.77
C ASN A 3 -35.50 26.65 7.35
N LEU A 4 -34.64 26.14 8.23
CA LEU A 4 -33.20 25.99 8.00
C LEU A 4 -32.92 24.54 7.60
N TYR A 5 -33.10 24.15 6.34
CA TYR A 5 -32.36 23.03 5.71
C TYR A 5 -32.63 23.04 4.20
N LYS A 6 -32.05 24.02 3.50
CA LYS A 6 -31.76 23.86 2.07
C LYS A 6 -30.32 23.35 1.98
N ALA A 7 -30.15 22.03 2.12
CA ALA A 7 -28.86 21.41 1.86
C ALA A 7 -28.50 21.67 0.40
N ALA A 8 -27.54 22.57 0.17
CA ALA A 8 -26.94 22.75 -1.14
C ALA A 8 -26.22 21.44 -1.48
N SER A 9 -26.86 20.58 -2.25
CA SER A 9 -26.22 19.42 -2.86
C SER A 9 -25.17 19.95 -3.84
N ILE A 10 -23.93 20.07 -3.36
CA ILE A 10 -22.78 20.34 -4.21
C ILE A 10 -22.75 19.23 -5.27
N PRO A 11 -22.83 19.54 -6.57
CA PRO A 11 -22.72 18.53 -7.60
C PRO A 11 -21.40 17.76 -7.42
N ARG A 12 -21.45 16.43 -7.41
CA ARG A 12 -20.25 15.55 -7.29
C ARG A 12 -19.13 15.91 -8.27
N GLU A 13 -19.47 16.55 -9.38
CA GLU A 13 -18.57 17.06 -10.42
C GLU A 13 -17.67 18.22 -9.93
N LYS A 14 -18.11 18.98 -8.90
CA LYS A 14 -17.32 20.09 -8.31
C LYS A 14 -16.40 19.66 -7.17
N GLN A 15 -16.48 18.41 -6.71
CA GLN A 15 -15.65 17.90 -5.61
C GLN A 15 -14.28 17.39 -6.07
N PHE A 16 -14.13 17.10 -7.37
CA PHE A 16 -12.87 16.61 -7.97
C PHE A 16 -11.99 17.71 -8.58
N LYS A 17 -12.37 18.99 -8.45
CA LYS A 17 -11.58 20.13 -8.94
C LYS A 17 -10.66 20.69 -7.85
N GLY A 18 -10.05 19.80 -7.08
CA GLY A 18 -8.89 20.08 -6.24
C GLY A 18 -7.80 19.12 -6.71
N ASP A 19 -6.63 19.65 -7.02
CA ASP A 19 -5.48 18.86 -7.49
C ASP A 19 -5.14 17.79 -6.44
N ILE A 20 -5.67 16.58 -6.63
CA ILE A 20 -5.38 15.43 -5.77
C ILE A 20 -3.96 14.95 -6.10
N MET A 21 -2.99 15.59 -5.45
CA MET A 21 -1.58 15.24 -5.53
C MET A 21 -1.26 14.18 -4.47
N GLY A 22 -1.18 12.92 -4.87
CA GLY A 22 -0.91 11.82 -3.94
C GLY A 22 -1.33 10.44 -4.43
N VAL A 23 -1.39 9.50 -3.50
CA VAL A 23 -1.87 8.14 -3.76
C VAL A 23 -3.39 8.16 -3.95
N VAL A 24 -3.82 7.80 -5.16
CA VAL A 24 -5.23 7.78 -5.60
C VAL A 24 -5.79 6.37 -5.73
N GLY A 25 -4.93 5.35 -5.65
CA GLY A 25 -5.33 3.95 -5.74
C GLY A 25 -4.34 3.02 -5.07
N PHE A 26 -4.87 1.94 -4.50
CA PHE A 26 -4.11 0.84 -3.92
C PHE A 26 -4.88 -0.45 -4.16
N SER A 27 -4.24 -1.45 -4.74
CA SER A 27 -4.84 -2.77 -4.96
C SER A 27 -3.81 -3.88 -4.76
N LEU A 28 -4.29 -5.03 -4.30
CA LEU A 28 -3.52 -6.27 -4.30
C LEU A 28 -3.87 -7.05 -5.56
N THR A 29 -2.84 -7.48 -6.29
CA THR A 29 -2.96 -8.28 -7.50
C THR A 29 -2.76 -9.76 -7.22
N ARG A 30 -2.04 -10.10 -6.15
CA ARG A 30 -1.86 -11.47 -5.68
C ARG A 30 -1.71 -11.52 -4.17
N ILE A 31 -2.33 -12.53 -3.56
CA ILE A 31 -2.13 -12.90 -2.17
C ILE A 31 -1.74 -14.38 -2.17
N LYS A 32 -0.58 -14.70 -1.57
CA LYS A 32 -0.13 -16.07 -1.32
C LYS A 32 0.23 -16.17 0.16
N ALA A 33 -0.35 -17.13 0.86
CA ALA A 33 -0.07 -17.37 2.26
C ALA A 33 0.05 -18.88 2.47
N GLN A 34 1.15 -19.35 3.04
CA GLN A 34 1.43 -20.76 3.23
C GLN A 34 2.03 -20.99 4.62
N ARG A 35 1.48 -21.96 5.36
CA ARG A 35 2.10 -22.54 6.55
C ARG A 35 2.64 -23.92 6.17
N PHE A 36 3.92 -24.14 6.45
CA PHE A 36 4.61 -25.40 6.17
C PHE A 36 4.69 -26.27 7.43
N GLU A 37 5.01 -25.68 8.57
CA GLU A 37 5.23 -26.40 9.83
C GLU A 37 4.49 -25.75 11.01
N ILE A 38 4.43 -26.49 12.12
CA ILE A 38 3.86 -25.97 13.37
C ILE A 38 4.89 -25.04 14.03
N PRO A 39 4.50 -23.83 14.45
CA PRO A 39 5.40 -22.88 15.11
C PRO A 39 6.11 -23.48 16.34
N GLY A 40 7.44 -23.61 16.27
CA GLY A 40 8.31 -24.00 17.38
C GLY A 40 8.86 -22.81 18.18
N LYS A 41 9.84 -23.05 19.07
CA LYS A 41 10.58 -21.97 19.73
C LYS A 41 11.63 -21.38 18.78
N GLY A 42 11.92 -20.08 18.91
CA GLY A 42 13.02 -19.44 18.19
C GLY A 42 12.70 -18.95 16.77
N ILE A 43 11.46 -18.50 16.55
CA ILE A 43 11.01 -18.02 15.24
C ILE A 43 11.52 -16.60 15.00
N LYS A 44 12.20 -16.40 13.87
CA LYS A 44 12.54 -15.08 13.37
C LYS A 44 11.58 -14.70 12.26
N ILE A 45 11.03 -13.50 12.33
CA ILE A 45 10.08 -12.98 11.36
C ILE A 45 10.72 -11.76 10.70
N THR A 46 10.77 -11.76 9.37
CA THR A 46 11.27 -10.63 8.57
C THR A 46 10.16 -10.12 7.66
N ASN A 47 9.98 -8.81 7.59
CA ASN A 47 9.02 -8.16 6.70
C ASN A 47 9.77 -7.24 5.73
N ASP A 48 9.64 -7.51 4.44
CA ASP A 48 10.30 -6.76 3.38
C ASP A 48 9.27 -6.18 2.41
N ALA A 49 9.48 -4.94 2.01
CA ALA A 49 8.67 -4.25 1.01
C ALA A 49 9.59 -3.67 -0.07
N SER A 50 9.27 -3.95 -1.33
CA SER A 50 10.06 -3.47 -2.48
C SER A 50 9.17 -3.01 -3.63
N ILE A 51 9.67 -2.03 -4.39
CA ILE A 51 9.06 -1.63 -5.66
C ILE A 51 9.69 -2.47 -6.76
N MET A 52 8.86 -3.13 -7.55
CA MET A 52 9.29 -3.98 -8.65
C MET A 52 9.36 -3.22 -9.97
N ASP A 53 8.42 -2.31 -10.20
CA ASP A 53 8.22 -1.65 -11.49
C ASP A 53 7.49 -0.31 -11.31
N VAL A 54 7.80 0.64 -12.19
CA VAL A 54 7.19 1.97 -12.22
C VAL A 54 6.87 2.32 -13.67
N GLN A 55 5.59 2.54 -13.95
CA GLN A 55 5.10 2.78 -15.31
C GLN A 55 4.08 3.92 -15.32
N GLU A 56 4.17 4.81 -16.30
CA GLU A 56 3.11 5.78 -16.55
C GLU A 56 1.90 5.11 -17.20
N VAL A 57 0.71 5.43 -16.69
CA VAL A 57 -0.57 4.95 -17.21
C VAL A 57 -1.58 6.09 -17.21
N MET A 58 -2.51 6.07 -18.16
CA MET A 58 -3.62 7.03 -18.20
C MET A 58 -4.81 6.49 -17.41
N VAL A 59 -5.17 7.15 -16.32
CA VAL A 59 -6.29 6.76 -15.46
C VAL A 59 -7.47 7.68 -15.73
N SER A 60 -8.67 7.11 -15.82
CA SER A 60 -9.89 7.89 -16.05
C SER A 60 -10.50 8.30 -14.70
N PHE A 61 -10.62 9.61 -14.49
CA PHE A 61 -11.32 10.21 -13.35
C PHE A 61 -12.60 10.86 -13.88
N GLY A 62 -13.65 10.05 -14.04
CA GLY A 62 -14.87 10.48 -14.73
C GLY A 62 -14.66 10.60 -16.23
N LYS A 63 -14.85 11.79 -16.80
CA LYS A 63 -14.69 12.05 -18.25
C LYS A 63 -13.25 12.40 -18.64
N GLU A 64 -12.40 12.73 -17.67
CA GLU A 64 -11.03 13.15 -17.91
C GLU A 64 -10.05 11.99 -17.72
N LYS A 65 -9.03 11.91 -18.57
CA LYS A 65 -7.90 11.00 -18.39
C LYS A 65 -6.69 11.78 -17.92
N GLN A 66 -6.07 11.33 -16.85
CA GLN A 66 -4.88 11.97 -16.28
C GLN A 66 -3.72 10.99 -16.27
N PRO A 67 -2.48 11.45 -16.57
CA PRO A 67 -1.28 10.64 -16.41
C PRO A 67 -1.08 10.32 -14.93
N THR A 68 -0.67 9.10 -14.63
CA THR A 68 -0.51 8.59 -13.27
C THR A 68 0.62 7.58 -13.28
N LEU A 69 1.45 7.57 -12.24
CA LEU A 69 2.45 6.51 -12.08
C LEU A 69 1.85 5.32 -11.34
N ARG A 70 1.99 4.14 -11.94
CA ARG A 70 1.69 2.84 -11.35
C ARG A 70 2.98 2.25 -10.79
N PHE A 71 3.00 2.03 -9.49
CA PHE A 71 4.09 1.36 -8.78
C PHE A 71 3.66 -0.06 -8.47
N LYS A 72 4.24 -1.06 -9.14
CA LYS A 72 4.06 -2.46 -8.72
C LYS A 72 4.98 -2.74 -7.56
N PHE A 73 4.47 -3.40 -6.54
CA PHE A 73 5.23 -3.72 -5.34
C PHE A 73 5.14 -5.19 -4.97
N HIS A 74 6.13 -5.64 -4.21
CA HIS A 74 6.16 -6.92 -3.52
C HIS A 74 6.38 -6.70 -2.03
N TYR A 75 5.49 -7.26 -1.23
CA TYR A 75 5.60 -7.32 0.21
C TYR A 75 5.69 -8.78 0.63
N LYS A 76 6.68 -9.12 1.44
CA LYS A 76 6.91 -10.48 1.91
C LYS A 76 7.12 -10.49 3.43
N SER A 77 6.44 -11.42 4.09
CA SER A 77 6.68 -11.79 5.48
C SER A 77 7.16 -13.24 5.53
N ASP A 78 8.39 -13.43 5.99
CA ASP A 78 9.05 -14.74 6.03
C ASP A 78 9.29 -15.18 7.48
N TYR A 79 9.04 -16.46 7.75
CA TYR A 79 9.15 -17.05 9.07
C TYR A 79 10.26 -18.11 9.07
N GLU A 80 11.39 -17.78 9.68
CA GLU A 80 12.56 -18.67 9.77
C GLU A 80 12.54 -19.47 11.09
N PRO A 81 12.84 -20.78 11.05
CA PRO A 81 13.18 -21.60 9.87
C PRO A 81 11.93 -22.04 9.08
N LYS A 82 11.82 -21.69 7.79
CA LYS A 82 10.73 -22.04 6.83
C LYS A 82 9.39 -22.54 7.43
N ILE A 83 8.83 -21.80 8.40
CA ILE A 83 7.59 -22.19 9.10
C ILE A 83 6.38 -21.77 8.28
N ALA A 84 6.47 -20.57 7.71
CA ALA A 84 5.42 -19.96 6.92
C ALA A 84 6.01 -18.86 6.02
N GLU A 85 5.27 -18.54 4.97
CA GLU A 85 5.56 -17.43 4.07
C GLU A 85 4.25 -16.75 3.69
N ILE A 86 4.23 -15.42 3.74
CA ILE A 86 3.14 -14.60 3.21
C ILE A 86 3.75 -13.65 2.17
N GLU A 87 3.21 -13.69 0.96
CA GLU A 87 3.59 -12.85 -0.17
C GLU A 87 2.37 -12.09 -0.68
N LEU A 88 2.50 -10.77 -0.78
CA LEU A 88 1.51 -9.86 -1.32
C LEU A 88 2.14 -9.11 -2.49
N LEU A 89 1.54 -9.26 -3.67
CA LEU A 89 1.84 -8.42 -4.83
C LEU A 89 0.70 -7.44 -5.02
N GLY A 90 1.03 -6.23 -5.43
CA GLY A 90 0.03 -5.20 -5.66
C GLY A 90 0.55 -4.03 -6.44
N GLU A 91 -0.29 -3.01 -6.53
CA GLU A 91 0.04 -1.76 -7.19
C GLU A 91 -0.49 -0.54 -6.42
N VAL A 92 0.27 0.55 -6.50
CA VAL A 92 -0.09 1.88 -6.02
C VAL A 92 -0.20 2.82 -7.21
N MET A 93 -1.30 3.57 -7.27
CA MET A 93 -1.53 4.59 -8.28
C MET A 93 -1.26 5.95 -7.66
N TYR A 94 -0.31 6.69 -8.22
CA TYR A 94 0.15 7.97 -7.69
C TYR A 94 -0.04 9.07 -8.74
N LEU A 95 -0.88 10.04 -8.40
CA LEU A 95 -1.19 11.19 -9.23
C LEU A 95 -0.36 12.38 -8.76
N GLN A 96 0.26 13.07 -9.71
CA GLN A 96 1.09 14.23 -9.45
C GLN A 96 1.23 15.06 -10.74
N ASP A 97 1.81 16.26 -10.64
CA ASP A 97 2.14 17.09 -11.79
C ASP A 97 2.87 16.28 -12.90
N PRO A 98 2.48 16.41 -14.18
CA PRO A 98 3.06 15.62 -15.28
C PRO A 98 4.59 15.76 -15.40
N LYS A 99 5.14 16.93 -15.05
CA LYS A 99 6.60 17.15 -15.02
C LYS A 99 7.26 16.26 -13.96
N LYS A 100 6.69 16.23 -12.76
CA LYS A 100 7.18 15.45 -11.63
C LYS A 100 7.04 13.95 -11.89
N LEU A 101 5.96 13.50 -12.53
CA LEU A 101 5.80 12.10 -12.93
C LEU A 101 6.95 11.65 -13.85
N LYS A 102 7.29 12.46 -14.86
CA LYS A 102 8.42 12.16 -15.77
C LYS A 102 9.77 12.14 -15.05
N GLU A 103 9.99 13.05 -14.10
CA GLU A 103 11.21 13.06 -13.28
C GLU A 103 11.34 11.78 -12.44
N ILE A 104 10.25 11.35 -11.79
CA ILE A 104 10.22 10.14 -10.98
C ILE A 104 10.49 8.90 -11.85
N GLU A 105 9.84 8.81 -13.01
CA GLU A 105 10.02 7.68 -13.93
C GLU A 105 11.46 7.61 -14.47
N ALA A 106 12.03 8.75 -14.86
CA ALA A 106 13.41 8.84 -15.31
C ALA A 106 14.41 8.47 -14.20
N HIS A 107 14.17 8.94 -12.97
CA HIS A 107 14.97 8.56 -11.81
C HIS A 107 14.92 7.06 -11.56
N TRP A 108 13.73 6.44 -11.59
CA TRP A 108 13.57 5.00 -11.42
C TRP A 108 14.32 4.21 -12.51
N LYS A 109 14.21 4.62 -13.77
CA LYS A 109 14.92 3.97 -14.89
C LYS A 109 16.44 4.01 -14.73
N LYS A 110 16.97 5.13 -14.22
CA LYS A 110 18.42 5.32 -14.00
C LYS A 110 18.94 4.63 -12.75
N ASN A 111 18.26 4.79 -11.63
CA ASN A 111 18.78 4.46 -10.30
C ASN A 111 18.15 3.19 -9.70
N LYS A 112 17.05 2.68 -10.29
CA LYS A 112 16.26 1.56 -9.76
C LYS A 112 15.84 1.75 -8.29
N SER A 113 15.63 3.00 -7.91
CA SER A 113 15.19 3.42 -6.57
C SER A 113 14.22 4.60 -6.67
N LEU A 114 13.38 4.76 -5.65
CA LEU A 114 12.47 5.90 -5.54
C LEU A 114 13.26 7.16 -5.18
N PRO A 115 12.90 8.33 -5.74
CA PRO A 115 13.35 9.63 -5.22
C PRO A 115 13.03 9.78 -3.73
N ALA A 116 13.96 10.36 -2.97
CA ALA A 116 13.85 10.45 -1.50
C ALA A 116 12.62 11.26 -1.04
N ASP A 117 12.20 12.25 -1.83
CA ASP A 117 11.05 13.11 -1.56
C ASP A 117 9.70 12.39 -1.74
N ILE A 118 9.62 11.37 -2.60
CA ILE A 118 8.38 10.62 -2.84
C ILE A 118 8.35 9.25 -2.18
N ALA A 119 9.52 8.71 -1.78
CA ALA A 119 9.62 7.38 -1.19
C ALA A 119 8.66 7.18 0.01
N PRO A 120 8.54 8.10 0.99
CA PRO A 120 7.59 7.92 2.09
C PRO A 120 6.13 7.89 1.64
N ALA A 121 5.77 8.71 0.64
CA ALA A 121 4.40 8.79 0.13
C ALA A 121 3.94 7.49 -0.55
N ILE A 122 4.87 6.73 -1.13
CA ILE A 122 4.60 5.43 -1.76
C ILE A 122 4.75 4.27 -0.77
N MET A 123 5.85 4.25 0.00
CA MET A 123 6.20 3.13 0.86
C MET A 123 5.30 3.04 2.10
N ASN A 124 4.92 4.15 2.72
CA ASN A 124 4.11 4.11 3.94
C ASN A 124 2.73 3.46 3.71
N PRO A 125 1.97 3.81 2.65
CA PRO A 125 0.73 3.10 2.34
C PRO A 125 0.94 1.61 2.06
N ILE A 126 2.03 1.23 1.39
CA ILE A 126 2.35 -0.19 1.12
C ILE A 126 2.58 -0.93 2.43
N VAL A 127 3.51 -0.42 3.24
CA VAL A 127 3.87 -1.05 4.52
C VAL A 127 2.65 -1.11 5.44
N SER A 128 1.92 -0.02 5.64
CA SER A 128 0.77 0.01 6.56
C SER A 128 -0.36 -0.94 6.13
N LYS A 129 -0.78 -0.91 4.85
CA LYS A 129 -1.88 -1.75 4.38
C LYS A 129 -1.49 -3.23 4.31
N CYS A 130 -0.28 -3.54 3.84
CA CYS A 130 0.19 -4.91 3.80
C CYS A 130 0.38 -5.47 5.20
N SER A 131 0.95 -4.69 6.13
CA SER A 131 1.10 -5.05 7.54
C SER A 131 -0.21 -5.52 8.16
N VAL A 132 -1.28 -4.73 7.99
CA VAL A 132 -2.62 -5.10 8.49
C VAL A 132 -3.11 -6.40 7.84
N LYS A 133 -2.98 -6.54 6.52
CA LYS A 133 -3.44 -7.74 5.82
C LYS A 133 -2.68 -8.99 6.25
N THR A 134 -1.37 -8.88 6.47
CA THR A 134 -0.52 -9.99 6.89
C THR A 134 -0.86 -10.44 8.31
N ILE A 135 -1.24 -9.54 9.22
CA ILE A 135 -1.74 -9.91 10.56
C ILE A 135 -2.99 -10.79 10.43
N THR A 136 -3.95 -10.40 9.59
CA THR A 136 -5.17 -11.20 9.36
C THR A 136 -4.86 -12.57 8.76
N LEU A 137 -3.96 -12.64 7.77
CA LEU A 137 -3.55 -13.91 7.16
C LEU A 137 -2.79 -14.81 8.14
N ALA A 138 -1.97 -14.23 9.03
CA ALA A 138 -1.28 -14.98 10.06
C ALA A 138 -2.25 -15.62 11.05
N GLU A 139 -3.32 -14.90 11.43
CA GLU A 139 -4.40 -15.43 12.25
C GLU A 139 -5.13 -16.59 11.55
N GLU A 140 -5.51 -16.42 10.28
CA GLU A 140 -6.15 -17.47 9.46
C GLU A 140 -5.28 -18.74 9.33
N LEU A 141 -3.95 -18.57 9.23
CA LEU A 141 -2.99 -19.67 9.16
C LEU A 141 -2.59 -20.21 10.53
N ASN A 142 -3.05 -19.60 11.63
CA ASN A 142 -2.64 -19.91 12.99
C ASN A 142 -1.10 -19.96 13.13
N ILE A 143 -0.45 -18.88 12.72
CA ILE A 143 0.99 -18.61 12.88
C ILE A 143 1.20 -17.31 13.66
N PRO A 144 2.37 -17.07 14.26
CA PRO A 144 2.61 -15.82 15.01
C PRO A 144 2.38 -14.59 14.14
N SER A 145 1.86 -13.52 14.74
CA SER A 145 1.73 -12.24 14.03
C SER A 145 3.10 -11.76 13.53
N PRO A 146 3.22 -11.34 12.27
CA PRO A 146 4.48 -10.87 11.71
C PRO A 146 4.87 -9.49 12.25
N ILE A 147 3.95 -8.82 12.93
CA ILE A 147 4.15 -7.54 13.58
C ILE A 147 3.75 -7.69 15.05
N PRO A 148 4.57 -7.24 16.01
CA PRO A 148 4.23 -7.29 17.41
C PRO A 148 2.95 -6.48 17.67
N LEU A 149 1.88 -7.16 18.11
CA LEU A 149 0.68 -6.48 18.57
C LEU A 149 0.90 -5.96 20.00
N PRO A 150 0.34 -4.80 20.36
CA PRO A 150 0.37 -4.31 21.73
C PRO A 150 -0.32 -5.33 22.64
N LYS A 151 0.37 -5.74 23.70
CA LYS A 151 -0.16 -6.64 24.72
C LYS A 151 -0.64 -5.83 25.92
N VAL A 152 -1.84 -6.13 26.40
CA VAL A 152 -2.28 -5.61 27.71
C VAL A 152 -1.44 -6.31 28.78
N GLN A 153 -0.67 -5.52 29.53
CA GLN A 153 0.01 -6.04 30.72
C GLN A 153 -0.97 -5.97 31.90
N PRO A 154 -1.12 -7.05 32.69
CA PRO A 154 -1.86 -6.94 33.94
C PRO A 154 -1.17 -5.91 34.83
N LYS A 155 -1.96 -5.00 35.44
CA LYS A 155 -1.43 -4.13 36.50
C LYS A 155 -0.99 -5.05 37.65
N LYS A 156 0.28 -4.92 38.05
CA LYS A 156 0.78 -5.52 39.29
C LYS A 156 0.06 -4.94 40.49
#